data_AF-A0A7V6CWA5-F1
#
_entry.id   AF-A0A7V6CWA5-F1
#
_cell.length_a   1.000
_cell.length_b   1.000
_cell.length_c   1.000
_cell.angle_alpha   90.00
_cell.angle_beta   90.00
_cell.angle_gamma   90.00
#
_symmetry.space_group_name_H-M   'P 1'
#
loop_
_entity.id
_entity.type
_entity.pdbx_description
1 polymer ?
#
loop_
_entity_poly.entity_id
_entity_poly.type
_entity_poly.pdbx_seq_one_letter_code
_entity_poly.pdbx_strand_id
1 'polypeptide(L)'
;MKRCLTVLLSIIFLVPVFTLAAGPSSTAVVHVSWTILPFQSLTIAGSATGKDTSVADHYDVHAPSASDFAAGFIEDDGVLVLNASSNIPWAVKIHAIESDMGTSYDGSYTKPLSDFMVRANGGSFFHISTSDQVLASGPRG
;
A
#
# COMPACT_ATOMS: atom_id res chain seq x y z
N MET A 1 54.46 -47.95 -51.27
CA MET A 1 55.70 -47.28 -50.80
C MET A 1 55.35 -46.34 -49.66
N LYS A 2 56.13 -46.42 -48.57
CA LYS A 2 56.32 -45.47 -47.45
C LYS A 2 55.15 -45.22 -46.47
N ARG A 3 55.36 -45.76 -45.26
CA ARG A 3 54.79 -45.36 -43.97
C ARG A 3 55.40 -44.03 -43.50
N CYS A 4 54.65 -43.21 -42.78
CA CYS A 4 55.13 -42.21 -41.81
C CYS A 4 53.99 -42.00 -40.79
N LEU A 5 54.01 -42.68 -39.64
CA LEU A 5 54.53 -42.26 -38.33
C LEU A 5 53.57 -41.31 -37.55
N THR A 6 52.84 -41.93 -36.61
CA THR A 6 52.48 -41.55 -35.21
C THR A 6 52.67 -40.08 -34.77
N VAL A 7 51.78 -39.42 -34.01
CA VAL A 7 51.49 -39.59 -32.55
C VAL A 7 50.17 -38.90 -32.10
N LEU A 8 49.56 -39.52 -31.07
CA LEU A 8 48.43 -39.20 -30.18
C LEU A 8 48.41 -37.80 -29.51
N LEU A 9 47.22 -37.26 -29.16
CA LEU A 9 46.75 -37.17 -27.76
C LEU A 9 45.28 -36.70 -27.64
N SER A 10 44.57 -37.38 -26.75
CA SER A 10 43.15 -37.28 -26.36
C SER A 10 42.83 -36.03 -25.51
N ILE A 11 41.55 -35.62 -25.47
CA ILE A 11 40.75 -35.42 -24.24
C ILE A 11 39.27 -35.28 -24.63
N ILE A 12 38.45 -36.07 -23.93
CA ILE A 12 37.00 -36.14 -23.98
C ILE A 12 36.44 -35.13 -22.97
N PHE A 13 35.47 -34.31 -23.37
CA PHE A 13 34.48 -33.76 -22.44
C PHE A 13 33.08 -33.83 -23.05
N LEU A 14 32.16 -34.41 -22.28
CA LEU A 14 30.77 -34.77 -22.59
C LEU A 14 29.83 -33.77 -21.86
N VAL A 15 28.52 -33.81 -22.20
CA VAL A 15 27.30 -33.34 -21.44
C VAL A 15 26.50 -32.21 -22.17
N PRO A 16 25.14 -32.20 -22.23
CA PRO A 16 24.37 -32.65 -23.40
C PRO A 16 23.35 -31.62 -23.97
N VAL A 17 22.68 -32.04 -25.03
CA VAL A 17 21.65 -31.42 -25.91
C VAL A 17 20.31 -31.17 -25.19
N PHE A 18 19.50 -30.17 -25.59
CA PHE A 18 18.06 -30.30 -25.98
C PHE A 18 17.50 -29.04 -26.67
N THR A 19 16.89 -29.25 -27.84
CA THR A 19 16.22 -28.33 -28.77
C THR A 19 14.73 -28.12 -28.43
N LEU A 20 14.06 -27.08 -28.98
CA LEU A 20 12.65 -27.04 -29.49
C LEU A 20 12.32 -25.60 -29.95
N ALA A 21 12.32 -25.28 -31.26
CA ALA A 21 11.18 -25.30 -32.22
C ALA A 21 10.08 -24.26 -31.96
N ALA A 22 10.01 -23.22 -32.82
CA ALA A 22 8.99 -22.17 -32.83
C ALA A 22 8.20 -22.18 -34.16
N GLY A 23 6.89 -22.00 -34.09
CA GLY A 23 5.97 -21.78 -35.23
C GLY A 23 4.81 -20.86 -34.84
N PRO A 24 4.20 -20.11 -35.78
CA PRO A 24 3.67 -18.77 -35.51
C PRO A 24 2.14 -18.70 -35.35
N SER A 25 1.65 -17.73 -34.56
CA SER A 25 0.24 -17.32 -34.56
C SER A 25 0.13 -15.80 -34.70
N SER A 26 -0.44 -15.39 -35.84
CA SER A 26 -0.81 -14.04 -36.25
C SER A 26 -1.41 -13.18 -35.13
N THR A 27 -0.93 -11.94 -34.95
CA THR A 27 -1.41 -10.98 -33.94
C THR A 27 -1.91 -9.71 -34.64
N ALA A 28 -3.12 -9.26 -34.31
CA ALA A 28 -3.64 -7.94 -34.69
C ALA A 28 -3.04 -6.85 -33.79
N VAL A 29 -2.60 -5.74 -34.36
CA VAL A 29 -2.02 -4.61 -33.61
C VAL A 29 -3.12 -3.59 -33.29
N VAL A 30 -3.43 -3.45 -32.00
CA VAL A 30 -4.17 -2.28 -31.48
C VAL A 30 -3.15 -1.33 -30.88
N HIS A 31 -3.02 -0.13 -31.43
CA HIS A 31 -2.24 0.94 -30.83
C HIS A 31 -3.08 1.61 -29.73
N VAL A 32 -2.79 1.29 -28.47
CA VAL A 32 -3.21 2.11 -27.32
C VAL A 32 -2.05 3.01 -26.95
N SER A 33 -2.23 4.31 -27.18
CA SER A 33 -1.27 5.33 -26.76
C SER A 33 -1.72 5.91 -25.44
N TRP A 34 -0.95 5.67 -24.37
CA TRP A 34 -1.00 6.47 -23.15
C TRP A 34 0.37 7.06 -22.85
N THR A 35 0.38 8.32 -22.43
CA THR A 35 1.59 9.00 -21.98
C THR A 35 1.82 8.68 -20.51
N ILE A 36 2.80 7.82 -20.23
CA ILE A 36 3.27 7.57 -18.86
C ILE A 36 4.18 8.73 -18.46
N LEU A 37 3.73 9.54 -17.49
CA LEU A 37 4.64 10.44 -16.78
C LEU A 37 5.58 9.60 -15.91
N PRO A 38 6.89 9.89 -15.92
CA PRO A 38 7.86 8.93 -15.45
C PRO A 38 7.90 8.93 -13.92
N PHE A 39 7.63 7.75 -13.34
CA PHE A 39 7.95 7.31 -11.97
C PHE A 39 6.97 7.70 -10.84
N GLN A 40 5.73 7.20 -10.83
CA GLN A 40 4.93 7.19 -9.60
C GLN A 40 5.03 5.82 -8.91
N SER A 41 5.62 5.77 -7.71
CA SER A 41 5.49 4.65 -6.79
C SER A 41 4.82 5.15 -5.51
N LEU A 42 3.56 4.83 -5.31
CA LEU A 42 2.88 4.97 -4.03
C LEU A 42 2.88 3.58 -3.38
N THR A 43 3.66 3.41 -2.33
CA THR A 43 3.60 2.19 -1.51
C THR A 43 2.79 2.52 -0.27
N ILE A 44 1.67 1.84 -0.08
CA ILE A 44 0.86 1.91 1.14
C ILE A 44 0.98 0.53 1.80
N ALA A 45 1.66 0.47 2.94
CA ALA A 45 1.67 -0.73 3.77
C ALA A 45 0.52 -0.63 4.78
N GLY A 46 -0.45 -1.54 4.69
CA GLY A 46 -1.46 -1.74 5.73
C GLY A 46 -1.52 -3.20 6.15
N SER A 47 -2.28 -3.47 7.20
CA SER A 47 -2.43 -4.80 7.81
C SER A 47 -3.01 -5.87 6.85
N ALA A 48 -3.63 -5.48 5.73
CA ALA A 48 -4.24 -6.39 4.76
C ALA A 48 -3.62 -6.30 3.35
N THR A 49 -3.06 -7.43 2.89
CA THR A 49 -2.61 -7.63 1.50
C THR A 49 -3.77 -7.95 0.56
N GLY A 50 -4.02 -7.08 -0.42
CA GLY A 50 -4.95 -7.32 -1.53
C GLY A 50 -4.49 -6.65 -2.82
N LYS A 51 -4.41 -7.41 -3.92
CA LYS A 51 -4.22 -6.90 -5.28
C LYS A 51 -5.53 -6.24 -5.72
N ASP A 52 -5.60 -4.92 -5.59
CA ASP A 52 -6.47 -3.94 -6.26
C ASP A 52 -6.62 -2.76 -5.27
N THR A 53 -6.07 -1.61 -5.63
CA THR A 53 -5.41 -0.63 -4.74
C THR A 53 -6.34 0.20 -3.82
N SER A 54 -6.93 -0.43 -2.82
CA SER A 54 -7.35 0.25 -1.58
C SER A 54 -6.86 -0.55 -0.38
N VAL A 55 -6.09 0.10 0.49
CA VAL A 55 -5.73 -0.46 1.79
C VAL A 55 -6.90 -0.14 2.72
N ALA A 56 -7.65 -1.17 3.08
CA ALA A 56 -8.64 -1.10 4.12
C ALA A 56 -8.01 -1.62 5.42
N ASP A 57 -8.00 -0.78 6.45
CA ASP A 57 -7.66 -1.17 7.81
C ASP A 57 -8.86 -0.87 8.72
N HIS A 58 -8.96 -1.61 9.81
CA HIS A 58 -10.08 -1.53 10.72
C HIS A 58 -9.57 -1.44 12.15
N TYR A 59 -10.04 -0.43 12.88
CA TYR A 59 -9.76 -0.25 14.29
C TYR A 59 -11.05 -0.37 15.11
N ASP A 60 -11.09 -1.40 15.95
CA ASP A 60 -12.16 -1.59 16.92
C ASP A 60 -11.87 -0.78 18.19
N VAL A 61 -12.69 0.26 18.44
CA VAL A 61 -12.62 1.01 19.70
C VAL A 61 -12.98 0.08 20.85
N HIS A 62 -12.12 -0.01 21.85
CA HIS A 62 -12.35 -0.87 23.01
C HIS A 62 -13.48 -0.37 23.91
N ALA A 63 -14.00 -1.24 24.77
CA ALA A 63 -14.95 -0.83 25.80
C ALA A 63 -14.27 0.15 26.79
N PRO A 64 -14.95 1.25 27.19
CA PRO A 64 -14.36 2.22 28.11
C PRO A 64 -13.95 1.59 29.45
N SER A 65 -12.72 1.87 29.87
CA SER A 65 -12.18 1.49 31.17
C SER A 65 -12.51 2.53 32.25
N ALA A 66 -12.23 2.22 33.52
CA ALA A 66 -12.44 3.17 34.62
C ALA A 66 -11.59 4.45 34.46
N SER A 67 -10.39 4.36 33.88
CA SER A 67 -9.57 5.52 33.58
C SER A 67 -10.16 6.37 32.47
N ASP A 68 -10.76 5.77 31.44
CA ASP A 68 -11.37 6.51 30.33
C ASP A 68 -12.61 7.26 30.81
N PHE A 69 -13.40 6.64 31.70
CA PHE A 69 -14.50 7.34 32.37
C PHE A 69 -14.02 8.51 33.22
N ALA A 70 -12.89 8.38 33.92
CA ALA A 70 -12.31 9.46 34.71
C ALA A 70 -11.73 10.58 33.82
N ALA A 71 -11.16 10.23 32.67
CA ALA A 71 -10.63 11.17 31.69
C ALA A 71 -11.74 11.85 30.87
N GLY A 72 -12.88 11.17 30.69
CA GLY A 72 -13.99 11.60 29.85
C GLY A 72 -13.80 11.31 28.36
N PHE A 73 -12.74 10.57 27.99
CA PHE A 73 -12.43 10.21 26.59
C PHE A 73 -11.60 8.93 26.52
N ILE A 74 -11.58 8.31 25.35
CA ILE A 74 -10.65 7.24 24.97
C ILE A 74 -9.60 7.86 24.04
N GLU A 75 -8.32 7.66 24.35
CA GLU A 75 -7.19 8.09 23.51
C GLU A 75 -6.26 6.90 23.28
N ASP A 76 -6.09 6.54 22.00
CA ASP A 76 -5.21 5.47 21.58
C ASP A 76 -4.19 6.00 20.57
N ASP A 77 -2.90 5.77 20.84
CA ASP A 77 -1.81 6.16 19.95
C ASP A 77 -1.39 5.00 19.05
N GLY A 78 -0.98 5.32 17.82
CA GLY A 78 -0.42 4.34 16.89
C GLY A 78 -1.42 3.31 16.35
N VAL A 79 -2.74 3.59 16.47
CA VAL A 79 -3.82 2.73 15.96
C VAL A 79 -3.76 2.51 14.44
N LEU A 80 -3.18 3.47 13.71
CA LEU A 80 -2.92 3.39 12.28
C LEU A 80 -1.51 3.88 11.99
N VAL A 81 -0.73 3.08 11.27
CA VAL A 81 0.61 3.46 10.80
C VAL A 81 0.61 3.44 9.28
N LEU A 82 0.67 4.64 8.69
CA LEU A 82 0.81 4.81 7.25
C LEU A 82 2.28 5.10 6.91
N ASN A 83 2.93 4.15 6.25
CA ASN A 83 4.24 4.36 5.64
C ASN A 83 4.06 4.66 4.16
N ALA A 84 4.32 5.90 3.77
CA ALA A 84 4.32 6.35 2.38
C ALA A 84 5.71 6.88 2.01
N SER A 85 6.21 6.51 0.83
CA SER A 85 7.39 7.11 0.21
C SER A 85 6.99 7.61 -1.17
N SER A 86 7.45 8.81 -1.52
CA SER A 86 7.13 9.46 -2.78
C SER A 86 8.35 10.18 -3.33
N ASN A 87 8.58 10.07 -4.64
CA ASN A 87 9.64 10.80 -5.32
C ASN A 87 9.25 12.25 -5.68
N ILE A 88 8.01 12.65 -5.42
CA ILE A 88 7.49 14.02 -5.51
C ILE A 88 6.98 14.48 -4.14
N PRO A 89 6.83 15.80 -3.90
CA PRO A 89 6.14 16.28 -2.71
C PRO A 89 4.76 15.62 -2.56
N TRP A 90 4.39 15.27 -1.33
CA TRP A 90 3.20 14.49 -1.04
C TRP A 90 2.37 15.12 0.07
N ALA A 91 1.08 14.80 0.07
CA ALA A 91 0.16 15.11 1.15
C ALA A 91 -0.79 13.94 1.37
N VAL A 92 -0.99 13.57 2.63
CA VAL A 92 -2.02 12.62 3.05
C VAL A 92 -3.21 13.44 3.52
N LYS A 93 -4.36 13.18 2.90
CA LYS A 93 -5.63 13.77 3.29
C LYS A 93 -6.52 12.73 3.91
N ILE A 94 -7.36 13.18 4.84
CA ILE A 94 -8.39 12.37 5.47
C ILE A 94 -9.71 13.14 5.45
N HIS A 95 -10.80 12.40 5.46
CA HIS A 95 -12.14 12.90 5.75
C HIS A 95 -12.98 11.76 6.33
N ALA A 96 -14.03 12.12 7.05
CA ALA A 96 -15.05 11.17 7.47
C ALA A 96 -16.01 10.92 6.31
N ILE A 97 -16.42 9.67 6.11
CA ILE A 97 -17.43 9.32 5.11
C ILE A 97 -18.82 9.72 5.60
N GLU A 98 -19.09 9.50 6.89
CA GLU A 98 -20.35 9.82 7.53
C GLU A 98 -20.28 11.16 8.27
N SER A 99 -21.43 11.81 8.44
CA SER A 99 -21.54 13.09 9.17
C SER A 99 -21.58 12.96 10.70
N ASP A 100 -21.68 11.74 11.21
CA ASP A 100 -21.76 11.42 12.64
C ASP A 100 -21.05 10.10 12.94
N MET A 101 -20.90 9.78 14.24
CA MET A 101 -20.28 8.54 14.71
C MET A 101 -21.30 7.41 14.94
N GLY A 102 -22.52 7.56 14.42
CA GLY A 102 -23.63 6.65 14.63
C GLY A 102 -24.52 6.99 15.82
N THR A 103 -25.51 6.12 16.03
CA THR A 103 -26.60 6.31 16.99
C THR A 103 -26.47 5.32 18.14
N SER A 104 -26.89 5.74 19.34
CA SER A 104 -27.02 4.88 20.51
C SER A 104 -27.93 3.67 20.25
N TYR A 105 -27.77 2.62 21.06
CA TYR A 105 -28.54 1.37 20.92
C TYR A 105 -30.06 1.59 20.98
N ASP A 106 -30.51 2.54 21.78
CA ASP A 106 -31.92 2.91 21.95
C ASP A 106 -32.40 3.98 20.95
N GLY A 107 -31.52 4.46 20.07
CA GLY A 107 -31.84 5.47 19.05
C GLY A 107 -31.99 6.90 19.58
N SER A 108 -31.83 7.13 20.89
CA SER A 108 -32.15 8.40 21.54
C SER A 108 -31.08 9.47 21.34
N TYR A 109 -29.86 9.08 20.97
CA TYR A 109 -28.71 9.96 20.85
C TYR A 109 -27.88 9.61 19.61
N THR A 110 -27.63 10.61 18.76
CA THR A 110 -26.66 10.52 17.67
C THR A 110 -25.36 11.19 18.10
N LYS A 111 -24.26 10.45 18.08
CA LYS A 111 -22.97 10.96 18.52
C LYS A 111 -22.35 11.83 17.42
N PRO A 112 -22.12 13.13 17.66
CA PRO A 112 -21.65 14.02 16.61
C PRO A 112 -20.21 13.70 16.21
N LEU A 113 -19.88 13.92 14.93
CA LEU A 113 -18.52 13.73 14.42
C LEU A 113 -17.49 14.62 15.12
N SER A 114 -17.92 15.76 15.68
CA SER A 114 -17.07 16.67 16.46
C SER A 114 -16.44 16.00 17.68
N ASP A 115 -16.98 14.90 18.18
CA ASP A 115 -16.42 14.18 19.32
C ASP A 115 -15.25 13.27 18.92
N PHE A 116 -15.01 13.11 17.61
CA PHE A 116 -13.86 12.37 17.09
C PHE A 116 -12.75 13.33 16.68
N MET A 117 -11.59 13.15 17.31
CA MET A 117 -10.39 13.92 17.00
C MET A 117 -9.24 12.99 16.61
N VAL A 118 -8.39 13.48 15.72
CA VAL A 118 -7.22 12.75 15.23
C VAL A 118 -5.99 13.64 15.29
N ARG A 119 -4.81 13.01 15.40
CA ARG A 119 -3.51 13.65 15.27
C ARG A 119 -2.57 12.75 14.48
N ALA A 120 -1.58 13.35 13.83
CA ALA A 120 -0.48 12.62 13.22
C ALA A 120 0.84 12.99 13.90
N ASN A 121 1.75 12.00 14.02
CA ASN A 121 3.13 12.19 14.45
C ASN A 121 3.28 12.95 15.79
N GLY A 122 2.39 12.71 16.76
CA GLY A 122 2.41 13.38 18.06
C GLY A 122 2.08 14.89 18.01
N GLY A 123 1.51 15.38 16.91
CA GLY A 123 1.04 16.75 16.78
C GLY A 123 -0.25 17.05 17.55
N SER A 124 -0.83 18.21 17.31
CA SER A 124 -2.11 18.60 17.93
C SER A 124 -3.29 17.82 17.37
N PHE A 125 -4.26 17.53 18.23
CA PHE A 125 -5.55 16.99 17.83
C PHE A 125 -6.36 18.02 17.03
N PHE A 126 -7.10 17.53 16.04
CA PHE A 126 -8.08 18.31 15.30
C PHE A 126 -9.34 17.47 15.02
N HIS A 127 -10.47 18.16 14.85
CA HIS A 127 -11.74 17.52 14.48
C HIS A 127 -11.71 17.08 13.03
N ILE A 128 -12.11 15.84 12.77
CA ILE A 128 -12.35 15.37 11.42
C ILE A 128 -13.67 15.94 10.88
N SER A 129 -13.75 16.07 9.58
CA SER A 129 -14.94 16.51 8.86
C SER A 129 -15.18 15.64 7.64
N THR A 130 -16.33 15.81 7.00
CA THR A 130 -16.66 15.15 5.72
C THR A 130 -15.95 15.79 4.52
N SER A 131 -15.12 16.81 4.75
CA SER A 131 -14.28 17.44 3.74
C SER A 131 -12.83 17.07 3.90
N ASP A 132 -12.10 17.02 2.78
CA ASP A 132 -10.67 16.73 2.74
C ASP A 132 -9.86 17.65 3.67
N GLN A 133 -9.17 17.07 4.64
CA GLN A 133 -8.25 17.74 5.55
C GLN A 133 -6.86 17.13 5.42
N VAL A 134 -5.82 17.97 5.29
CA VAL A 134 -4.44 17.49 5.22
C VAL A 134 -4.00 17.03 6.60
N LEU A 135 -3.71 15.74 6.74
CA LEU A 135 -3.21 15.11 7.97
C LEU A 135 -1.68 15.22 8.07
N ALA A 136 -0.99 15.01 6.96
CA ALA A 136 0.46 15.09 6.88
C ALA A 136 0.90 15.51 5.47
N SER A 137 2.08 16.10 5.35
CA SER A 137 2.69 16.41 4.07
C SER A 137 4.22 16.36 4.18
N GLY A 138 4.88 16.18 3.05
CA GLY A 138 6.33 16.07 3.02
C GLY A 138 6.93 16.42 1.65
N PRO A 139 8.23 16.73 1.62
CA PRO A 139 8.98 16.78 0.37
C PRO A 139 9.13 15.36 -0.21
N ARG A 140 9.83 15.25 -1.35
CA ARG A 140 10.28 13.96 -1.87
C ARG A 140 11.06 13.18 -0.80
N GLY A 141 10.81 11.88 -0.68
CA GLY A 141 11.38 10.98 0.33
C GLY A 141 10.39 9.91 0.73
#